data_AF-A0A1B6EEG5-F1
#
_entry.id   AF-A0A1B6EEG5-F1
#
_cell.length_a   1.000
_cell.length_b   1.000
_cell.length_c   1.000
_cell.angle_alpha   90.00
_cell.angle_beta   90.00
_cell.angle_gamma   90.00
#
_symmetry.space_group_name_H-M   'P 1'
#
loop_
_entity.id
_entity.type
_entity.pdbx_description
1 polymer ?
#
loop_
_entity_poly.entity_id
_entity_poly.type
_entity_poly.pdbx_seq_one_letter_code
_entity_poly.pdbx_strand_id
1 'polypeptide(L)'
;MNKNKEIIVLDHKRSNAINIGMTKLPPPRAIKTAILKMDATVMNREGIEKLLTMLPTEEERSKIQEAQAANPDLPLGSAEQFLLTLASISELQARLKLWAFKLNFEISEKEIAEPLMDLKQGIEVLKSNKTFRGILGTLLSIGTFLNGNEVKGFQIEYLAKVPEVKDTVHKHSLLHHLCHMVMENFPDSTDLYSEIGAVTRASKVDFDELAGNLHKIEVECKASFDYLKVIIKHDGTLTNLKVKNLKYVLAALPAIISVSYT
;
A
#
# COMPACT_ATOMS: atom_id res chain seq x y z
N MET A 1 53.39 11.36 -16.67
CA MET A 1 52.56 10.31 -16.05
C MET A 1 51.19 10.36 -16.70
N ASN A 2 50.81 9.29 -17.40
CA ASN A 2 49.61 9.20 -18.25
C ASN A 2 48.34 9.48 -17.44
N LYS A 3 47.66 10.60 -17.73
CA LYS A 3 46.21 10.67 -17.49
C LYS A 3 45.58 9.73 -18.52
N ASN A 4 45.08 8.58 -18.08
CA ASN A 4 44.25 7.72 -18.93
C ASN A 4 43.20 8.62 -19.59
N LYS A 5 43.24 8.76 -20.92
CA LYS A 5 42.26 9.53 -21.67
C LYS A 5 40.97 8.71 -21.67
N GLU A 6 40.06 9.00 -20.75
CA GLU A 6 38.72 8.45 -20.76
C GLU A 6 37.83 9.29 -21.67
N ILE A 7 36.90 8.63 -22.36
CA ILE A 7 35.90 9.30 -23.18
C ILE A 7 34.81 9.81 -22.25
N ILE A 8 34.72 11.14 -22.13
CA ILE A 8 33.69 11.83 -21.36
C ILE A 8 32.84 12.62 -22.34
N VAL A 9 31.55 12.31 -22.39
CA VAL A 9 30.58 12.88 -23.34
C VAL A 9 29.49 13.66 -22.62
N LEU A 10 29.14 13.22 -21.41
CA LEU A 10 28.15 13.87 -20.59
C LEU A 10 28.68 15.20 -20.04
N ASP A 11 27.78 16.15 -19.80
CA ASP A 11 28.16 17.37 -19.10
C ASP A 11 28.57 17.06 -17.64
N HIS A 12 29.39 17.94 -17.07
CA HIS A 12 29.94 17.73 -15.74
C HIS A 12 28.87 17.58 -14.65
N LYS A 13 27.72 18.26 -14.77
CA LYS A 13 26.64 18.19 -13.77
C LYS A 13 25.91 16.85 -13.87
N ARG A 14 25.59 16.38 -15.07
CA ARG A 14 24.96 15.07 -15.33
C ARG A 14 25.89 13.93 -14.95
N SER A 15 27.15 13.97 -15.36
CA SER A 15 28.15 12.96 -15.01
C SER A 15 28.32 12.83 -13.49
N ASN A 16 28.43 13.95 -12.77
CA ASN A 16 28.48 13.94 -11.30
C ASN A 16 27.21 13.37 -10.66
N ALA A 17 26.02 13.72 -11.17
CA ALA A 17 24.76 13.20 -10.65
C ALA A 17 24.65 11.67 -10.80
N ILE A 18 25.09 11.13 -11.94
CA ILE A 18 25.15 9.68 -12.20
C ILE A 18 26.18 9.01 -11.27
N ASN A 19 27.39 9.55 -11.19
CA ASN A 19 28.45 9.01 -10.33
C ASN A 19 28.03 8.96 -8.86
N ILE A 20 27.41 10.03 -8.34
CA ILE A 20 26.86 10.07 -6.98
C ILE A 20 25.76 9.01 -6.84
N GLY A 21 24.87 8.87 -7.82
CA GLY A 21 23.82 7.86 -7.79
C GLY A 21 24.34 6.42 -7.76
N MET A 22 25.42 6.14 -8.50
CA MET A 22 26.06 4.83 -8.54
C MET A 22 26.63 4.40 -7.18
N THR A 23 27.09 5.35 -6.34
CA THR A 23 27.60 5.01 -4.99
C THR A 23 26.58 4.36 -4.07
N LYS A 24 25.28 4.61 -4.32
CA LYS A 24 24.17 4.04 -3.56
C LYS A 24 23.55 2.81 -4.22
N LEU A 25 24.07 2.39 -5.37
CA LEU A 25 23.55 1.26 -6.13
C LEU A 25 24.49 0.06 -6.05
N PRO A 26 23.96 -1.16 -6.25
CA PRO A 26 24.78 -2.35 -6.42
C PRO A 26 25.73 -2.22 -7.63
N PRO A 27 26.72 -3.12 -7.75
CA PRO A 27 27.62 -3.12 -8.90
C PRO A 27 26.87 -3.13 -10.24
N PRO A 28 27.28 -2.35 -11.27
CA PRO A 28 26.58 -2.26 -12.56
C PRO A 28 26.27 -3.61 -13.23
N ARG A 29 27.18 -4.58 -13.07
CA ARG A 29 26.99 -5.96 -13.56
C ARG A 29 25.82 -6.68 -12.87
N ALA A 30 25.65 -6.46 -11.58
CA ALA A 30 24.55 -7.04 -10.79
C ALA A 30 23.22 -6.35 -11.10
N ILE A 31 23.21 -5.04 -11.37
CA ILE A 31 22.00 -4.26 -11.68
C ILE A 31 21.23 -4.85 -12.85
N LYS A 32 21.90 -5.16 -13.96
CA LYS A 32 21.24 -5.74 -15.15
C LYS A 32 20.52 -7.05 -14.82
N THR A 33 21.20 -7.96 -14.13
CA THR A 33 20.60 -9.24 -13.73
C THR A 33 19.48 -9.05 -12.71
N ALA A 34 19.65 -8.15 -11.75
CA ALA A 34 18.66 -7.83 -10.73
C ALA A 34 17.37 -7.29 -11.36
N ILE A 35 17.44 -6.39 -12.34
CA ILE A 35 16.28 -5.86 -13.06
C ILE A 35 15.59 -6.95 -13.88
N LEU A 36 16.36 -7.77 -14.61
CA LEU A 36 15.79 -8.84 -15.45
C LEU A 36 15.11 -9.93 -14.60
N LYS A 37 15.62 -10.20 -13.40
CA LYS A 37 15.06 -11.18 -12.46
C LYS A 37 14.09 -10.58 -11.44
N MET A 38 13.99 -9.26 -11.34
CA MET A 38 13.31 -8.54 -10.25
C MET A 38 13.74 -9.03 -8.86
N ASP A 39 15.06 -9.11 -8.65
CA ASP A 39 15.66 -9.71 -7.47
C ASP A 39 15.80 -8.70 -6.31
N ALA A 40 14.86 -8.78 -5.36
CA ALA A 40 14.78 -7.90 -4.20
C ALA A 40 15.96 -8.05 -3.22
N THR A 41 16.75 -9.13 -3.31
CA THR A 41 17.92 -9.33 -2.44
C THR A 41 19.11 -8.47 -2.87
N VAL A 42 19.15 -8.08 -4.15
CA VAL A 42 20.23 -7.28 -4.73
C VAL A 42 19.89 -5.80 -4.71
N MET A 43 18.61 -5.44 -4.91
CA MET A 43 18.18 -4.05 -4.97
C MET A 43 16.78 -3.87 -4.39
N ASN A 44 16.63 -2.82 -3.59
CA ASN A 44 15.39 -2.44 -2.95
C ASN A 44 14.66 -1.33 -3.76
N ARG A 45 13.54 -0.87 -3.22
CA ARG A 45 12.71 0.19 -3.83
C ARG A 45 13.48 1.49 -4.07
N GLU A 46 14.27 1.94 -3.09
CA GLU A 46 15.06 3.18 -3.23
C GLU A 46 16.04 3.10 -4.40
N GLY A 47 16.68 1.93 -4.59
CA GLY A 47 17.54 1.68 -5.74
C GLY A 47 16.79 1.79 -7.08
N ILE A 48 15.57 1.26 -7.15
CA ILE A 48 14.72 1.35 -8.35
C ILE A 48 14.31 2.79 -8.63
N GLU A 49 13.87 3.54 -7.62
CA GLU A 49 13.52 4.95 -7.74
C GLU A 49 14.73 5.78 -8.20
N LYS A 50 15.92 5.49 -7.64
CA LYS A 50 17.15 6.14 -8.06
C LYS A 50 17.47 5.86 -9.53
N LEU A 51 17.34 4.61 -9.98
CA LEU A 51 17.52 4.25 -11.40
C LEU A 51 16.52 4.96 -12.32
N LEU A 52 15.26 5.09 -11.90
CA LEU A 52 14.24 5.82 -12.67
C LEU A 52 14.60 7.31 -12.87
N THR A 53 15.35 7.93 -11.95
CA THR A 53 15.87 9.31 -12.13
C THR A 53 17.10 9.41 -13.03
N MET A 54 17.75 8.29 -13.33
CA MET A 54 19.02 8.20 -14.05
C MET A 54 18.88 7.50 -15.40
N LEU A 55 17.66 7.38 -15.92
CA LEU A 55 17.44 6.77 -17.22
C LEU A 55 18.21 7.53 -18.31
N PRO A 56 18.96 6.82 -19.18
CA PRO A 56 19.62 7.44 -20.31
C PRO A 56 18.60 7.93 -21.34
N THR A 57 18.82 9.12 -21.91
CA THR A 57 18.06 9.56 -23.09
C THR A 57 18.61 8.93 -24.36
N GLU A 58 17.81 8.88 -25.43
CA GLU A 58 18.28 8.35 -26.72
C GLU A 58 19.43 9.20 -27.29
N GLU A 59 19.40 10.51 -27.06
CA GLU A 59 20.50 11.41 -27.42
C GLU A 59 21.79 11.13 -26.64
N GLU A 60 21.69 10.94 -25.32
CA GLU A 60 22.84 10.57 -24.48
C GLU A 60 23.43 9.24 -24.97
N ARG A 61 22.58 8.26 -25.25
CA ARG A 61 22.98 6.95 -25.78
C ARG A 61 23.72 7.08 -27.11
N SER A 62 23.15 7.78 -28.09
CA SER A 62 23.76 7.93 -29.42
C SER A 62 25.11 8.64 -29.33
N LYS A 63 25.20 9.75 -28.58
CA LYS A 63 26.46 10.49 -28.41
C LYS A 63 27.55 9.64 -27.76
N ILE A 64 27.21 8.83 -26.75
CA ILE A 64 28.19 7.94 -26.10
C ILE A 64 28.65 6.84 -27.06
N GLN A 65 27.73 6.27 -27.85
CA GLN A 65 28.06 5.23 -28.84
C GLN A 65 28.94 5.77 -29.98
N GLU A 66 28.63 6.96 -30.50
CA GLU A 66 29.42 7.63 -31.53
C GLU A 66 30.84 7.95 -31.03
N ALA A 67 30.96 8.49 -29.82
CA ALA A 67 32.25 8.81 -29.22
C ALA A 67 33.11 7.55 -28.99
N GLN A 68 32.49 6.44 -28.56
CA GLN A 68 33.16 5.14 -28.41
C GLN A 68 33.59 4.56 -29.76
N ALA A 69 32.76 4.70 -30.80
CA ALA A 69 33.09 4.24 -32.14
C ALA A 69 34.22 5.06 -32.78
N ALA A 70 34.28 6.37 -32.50
CA ALA A 70 35.34 7.26 -32.96
C ALA A 70 36.67 7.03 -32.24
N ASN A 71 36.64 6.50 -31.00
CA ASN A 71 37.83 6.26 -30.17
C ASN A 71 37.81 4.85 -29.57
N PRO A 72 37.92 3.78 -30.38
CA PRO A 72 37.77 2.40 -29.90
C PRO A 72 38.86 1.98 -28.90
N ASP A 73 40.03 2.63 -28.93
CA ASP A 73 41.17 2.33 -28.05
C ASP A 73 41.08 2.98 -26.67
N LEU A 74 40.09 3.87 -26.44
CA LEU A 74 39.92 4.57 -25.17
C LEU A 74 38.70 4.04 -24.40
N PRO A 75 38.81 3.85 -23.07
CA PRO A 75 37.68 3.47 -22.24
C PRO A 75 36.71 4.64 -22.02
N LEU A 76 35.42 4.34 -21.86
CA LEU A 76 34.41 5.30 -21.39
C LEU A 76 34.66 5.70 -19.94
N GLY A 77 34.25 6.93 -19.60
CA GLY A 77 34.04 7.33 -18.21
C GLY A 77 33.03 6.41 -17.49
N SER A 78 33.10 6.37 -16.16
CA SER A 78 32.23 5.51 -15.33
C SER A 78 30.74 5.77 -15.54
N ALA A 79 30.35 7.05 -15.67
CA ALA A 79 28.97 7.46 -15.90
C ALA A 79 28.46 7.01 -17.28
N GLU A 80 29.26 7.20 -18.32
CA GLU A 80 28.96 6.79 -19.69
C GLU A 80 28.82 5.26 -19.80
N GLN A 81 29.74 4.51 -19.20
CA GLN A 81 29.68 3.05 -19.15
C GLN A 81 28.41 2.56 -18.43
N PHE A 82 28.03 3.23 -17.34
CA PHE A 82 26.82 2.93 -16.60
C PHE A 82 25.56 3.21 -17.43
N LEU A 83 25.46 4.35 -18.10
CA LEU A 83 24.34 4.69 -18.98
C LEU A 83 24.21 3.71 -20.15
N LEU A 84 25.31 3.29 -20.78
CA LEU A 84 25.25 2.25 -21.81
C LEU A 84 24.78 0.91 -21.26
N THR A 85 25.21 0.56 -20.04
CA THR A 85 24.75 -0.67 -19.38
C THR A 85 23.24 -0.63 -19.17
N LEU A 86 22.69 0.50 -18.72
CA LEU A 86 21.24 0.71 -18.58
C LEU A 86 20.53 0.68 -19.95
N ALA A 87 21.06 1.38 -20.96
CA ALA A 87 20.49 1.40 -22.31
C ALA A 87 20.50 0.01 -22.99
N SER A 88 21.36 -0.91 -22.55
CA SER A 88 21.37 -2.30 -23.04
C SER A 88 20.19 -3.15 -22.54
N ILE A 89 19.38 -2.63 -21.60
CA ILE A 89 18.24 -3.33 -21.02
C ILE A 89 16.99 -2.93 -21.79
N SER A 90 16.35 -3.90 -22.45
CA SER A 90 15.09 -3.65 -23.16
C SER A 90 13.99 -3.18 -22.21
N GLU A 91 13.22 -2.18 -22.63
CA GLU A 91 12.07 -1.68 -21.88
C GLU A 91 12.39 -1.33 -20.41
N LEU A 92 13.59 -0.79 -20.16
CA LEU A 92 14.13 -0.54 -18.81
C LEU A 92 13.13 0.19 -17.91
N GLN A 93 12.54 1.27 -18.39
CA GLN A 93 11.58 2.06 -17.61
C GLN A 93 10.36 1.23 -17.22
N ALA A 94 9.79 0.46 -18.15
CA ALA A 94 8.64 -0.41 -17.87
C ALA A 94 9.01 -1.50 -16.86
N ARG A 95 10.21 -2.11 -16.98
CA ARG A 95 10.68 -3.14 -16.03
C ARG A 95 10.86 -2.60 -14.62
N LEU A 96 11.48 -1.42 -14.49
CA LEU A 96 11.69 -0.76 -13.19
C LEU A 96 10.36 -0.39 -12.54
N LYS A 97 9.42 0.20 -13.29
CA LYS A 97 8.09 0.54 -12.75
C LYS A 97 7.28 -0.70 -12.35
N LEU A 98 7.30 -1.76 -13.16
CA LEU A 98 6.66 -3.03 -12.82
C LEU A 98 7.27 -3.67 -11.57
N TRP A 99 8.59 -3.61 -11.43
CA TRP A 99 9.27 -4.12 -10.25
C TRP A 99 8.95 -3.31 -8.99
N ALA A 100 8.95 -1.97 -9.09
CA ALA A 100 8.55 -1.09 -7.99
C ALA A 100 7.12 -1.40 -7.50
N PHE A 101 6.17 -1.55 -8.43
CA PHE A 101 4.80 -1.97 -8.09
C PHE A 101 4.78 -3.31 -7.35
N LYS A 102 5.50 -4.31 -7.88
CA LYS A 102 5.57 -5.64 -7.27
C LYS A 102 6.07 -5.61 -5.83
N LEU A 103 7.11 -4.83 -5.53
CA LEU A 103 7.67 -4.72 -4.17
C LEU A 103 6.70 -4.07 -3.18
N ASN A 104 5.78 -3.22 -3.66
CA ASN A 104 4.89 -2.47 -2.80
C ASN A 104 3.51 -3.11 -2.63
N PHE A 105 3.07 -3.87 -3.63
CA PHE A 105 1.70 -4.32 -3.72
C PHE A 105 1.27 -5.17 -2.52
N GLU A 106 2.08 -6.14 -2.06
CA GLU A 106 1.73 -6.96 -0.88
C GLU A 106 1.53 -6.12 0.39
N ILE A 107 2.34 -5.08 0.59
CA ILE A 107 2.23 -4.21 1.77
C ILE A 107 0.97 -3.35 1.65
N SER A 108 0.78 -2.69 0.51
CA SER A 108 -0.34 -1.78 0.34
C SER A 108 -1.69 -2.50 0.22
N GLU A 109 -1.72 -3.72 -0.32
CA GLU A 109 -2.92 -4.56 -0.29
C GLU A 109 -3.31 -4.91 1.15
N LYS A 110 -2.33 -5.32 1.97
CA LYS A 110 -2.54 -5.62 3.38
C LYS A 110 -3.02 -4.40 4.19
N GLU A 111 -2.40 -3.24 3.97
CA GLU A 111 -2.77 -1.97 4.61
C GLU A 111 -4.22 -1.56 4.32
N ILE A 112 -4.79 -2.02 3.20
CA ILE A 112 -6.18 -1.76 2.85
C ILE A 112 -7.10 -2.87 3.35
N ALA A 113 -6.70 -4.13 3.14
CA ALA A 113 -7.53 -5.29 3.44
C ALA A 113 -7.80 -5.43 4.95
N GLU A 114 -6.79 -5.22 5.80
CA GLU A 114 -6.94 -5.38 7.26
C GLU A 114 -8.02 -4.45 7.85
N PRO A 115 -8.02 -3.13 7.59
CA PRO A 115 -9.09 -2.23 8.03
C PRO A 115 -10.50 -2.63 7.58
N LEU A 116 -10.67 -3.09 6.33
CA LEU A 116 -11.97 -3.51 5.83
C LEU A 116 -12.43 -4.83 6.44
N MET A 117 -11.52 -5.76 6.69
CA MET A 117 -11.82 -6.98 7.44
C MET A 117 -12.27 -6.66 8.87
N ASP A 118 -11.60 -5.74 9.55
CA ASP A 118 -12.00 -5.27 10.88
C ASP A 118 -13.36 -4.58 10.87
N LEU A 119 -13.65 -3.76 9.87
CA LEU A 119 -14.98 -3.14 9.70
C LEU A 119 -16.07 -4.20 9.52
N LYS A 120 -15.87 -5.13 8.58
CA LYS A 120 -16.80 -6.22 8.32
C LYS A 120 -17.02 -7.08 9.56
N GLN A 121 -15.95 -7.49 10.23
CA GLN A 121 -16.01 -8.26 11.46
C GLN A 121 -16.74 -7.48 12.56
N GLY A 122 -16.46 -6.18 12.71
CA GLY A 122 -17.13 -5.31 13.66
C GLY A 122 -18.63 -5.24 13.44
N ILE A 123 -19.07 -5.12 12.19
CA ILE A 123 -20.49 -5.14 11.82
C ILE A 123 -21.15 -6.47 12.21
N GLU A 124 -20.52 -7.61 11.89
CA GLU A 124 -21.08 -8.94 12.22
C GLU A 124 -21.10 -9.22 13.73
N VAL A 125 -20.06 -8.79 14.45
CA VAL A 125 -20.02 -8.81 15.91
C VAL A 125 -21.19 -8.01 16.46
N LEU A 126 -21.34 -6.73 16.09
CA LEU A 126 -22.43 -5.89 16.61
C LEU A 126 -23.82 -6.46 16.29
N LYS A 127 -24.00 -7.01 15.08
CA LYS A 127 -25.27 -7.65 14.70
C LYS A 127 -25.60 -8.83 15.61
N SER A 128 -24.63 -9.70 15.92
CA SER A 128 -24.86 -10.94 16.67
C SER A 128 -24.68 -10.81 18.18
N ASN A 129 -24.15 -9.68 18.65
CA ASN A 129 -23.80 -9.47 20.05
C ASN A 129 -25.05 -9.33 20.94
N LYS A 130 -25.24 -10.31 21.84
CA LYS A 130 -26.37 -10.36 22.77
C LYS A 130 -26.28 -9.30 23.86
N THR A 131 -25.07 -9.08 24.40
CA THR A 131 -24.79 -8.06 25.42
C THR A 131 -25.14 -6.66 24.92
N PHE A 132 -24.70 -6.31 23.72
CA PHE A 132 -24.99 -5.03 23.07
C PHE A 132 -26.49 -4.85 22.84
N ARG A 133 -27.19 -5.88 22.35
CA ARG A 133 -28.66 -5.86 22.20
C ARG A 133 -29.35 -5.67 23.55
N GLY A 134 -28.89 -6.32 24.61
CA GLY A 134 -29.41 -6.16 25.97
C GLY A 134 -29.24 -4.73 26.49
N ILE A 135 -28.08 -4.12 26.26
CA ILE A 135 -27.80 -2.72 26.59
C ILE A 135 -28.74 -1.78 25.85
N LEU A 136 -28.86 -1.91 24.52
CA LEU A 136 -29.73 -1.06 23.72
C LEU A 136 -31.21 -1.23 24.10
N GLY A 137 -31.67 -2.46 24.32
CA GLY A 137 -33.04 -2.76 24.73
C GLY A 137 -33.36 -2.17 26.10
N THR A 138 -32.47 -2.34 27.07
CA THR A 138 -32.66 -1.80 28.42
C THR A 138 -32.70 -0.27 28.39
N LEU A 139 -31.77 0.36 27.64
CA LEU A 139 -31.76 1.82 27.50
C LEU A 139 -33.03 2.34 26.83
N LEU A 140 -33.54 1.64 25.81
CA LEU A 140 -34.81 1.98 25.17
C LEU A 140 -35.97 1.90 26.17
N SER A 141 -36.05 0.83 26.97
CA SER A 141 -37.09 0.67 27.99
C SER A 141 -37.05 1.76 29.05
N ILE A 142 -35.86 2.14 29.53
CA ILE A 142 -35.70 3.24 30.48
C ILE A 142 -36.16 4.56 29.85
N GLY A 143 -35.75 4.83 28.60
CA GLY A 143 -36.13 6.03 27.87
C GLY A 143 -37.64 6.14 27.67
N THR A 144 -38.31 5.04 27.29
CA THR A 144 -39.77 4.98 27.17
C THR A 144 -40.46 5.23 28.50
N PHE A 145 -39.97 4.63 29.58
CA PHE A 145 -40.53 4.82 30.92
C PHE A 145 -40.38 6.28 31.41
N LEU A 146 -39.17 6.84 31.34
CA LEU A 146 -38.89 8.18 31.86
C LEU A 146 -39.57 9.29 31.05
N ASN A 147 -39.69 9.12 29.73
CA ASN A 147 -40.29 10.13 28.85
C ASN A 147 -41.81 9.95 28.67
N GLY A 148 -42.39 8.86 29.20
CA GLY A 148 -43.83 8.58 29.12
C GLY A 148 -44.37 8.36 27.70
N ASN A 149 -43.50 8.10 26.73
CA ASN A 149 -43.85 7.94 25.32
C ASN A 149 -43.21 6.66 24.75
N GLU A 150 -44.00 5.87 24.03
CA GLU A 150 -43.54 4.67 23.36
C GLU A 150 -42.66 5.04 22.16
N VAL A 151 -41.41 4.58 22.17
CA VAL A 151 -40.44 4.82 21.10
C VAL A 151 -39.85 3.49 20.63
N LYS A 152 -39.62 3.36 19.32
CA LYS A 152 -39.12 2.11 18.71
C LYS A 152 -37.60 2.02 18.62
N GLY A 153 -36.90 3.11 18.95
CA GLY A 153 -35.45 3.21 18.86
C GLY A 153 -34.95 4.61 19.23
N PHE A 154 -33.63 4.75 19.27
CA PHE A 154 -32.93 6.01 19.50
C PHE A 154 -31.68 6.09 18.62
N GLN A 155 -31.18 7.30 18.43
CA GLN A 155 -29.91 7.54 17.72
C GLN A 155 -28.74 7.01 18.52
N ILE A 156 -27.83 6.24 17.90
CA ILE A 156 -26.74 5.56 18.59
C ILE A 156 -25.79 6.53 19.31
N GLU A 157 -25.68 7.75 18.78
CA GLU A 157 -24.90 8.87 19.36
C GLU A 157 -25.37 9.24 20.77
N TYR A 158 -26.64 8.92 21.11
CA TYR A 158 -27.15 9.15 22.46
C TYR A 158 -26.40 8.36 23.52
N LEU A 159 -25.77 7.23 23.18
CA LEU A 159 -24.93 6.45 24.11
C LEU A 159 -23.84 7.33 24.76
N ALA A 160 -23.32 8.33 24.05
CA ALA A 160 -22.32 9.25 24.60
C ALA A 160 -22.88 10.16 25.72
N LYS A 161 -24.20 10.40 25.74
CA LYS A 161 -24.88 11.25 26.73
C LYS A 161 -25.37 10.49 27.96
N VAL A 162 -25.46 9.16 27.88
CA VAL A 162 -25.92 8.29 28.98
C VAL A 162 -25.12 8.49 30.28
N PRO A 163 -23.79 8.70 30.27
CA PRO A 163 -23.04 8.98 31.49
C PRO A 163 -23.34 10.35 32.12
N GLU A 164 -23.88 11.30 31.35
CA GLU A 164 -24.12 12.69 31.77
C GLU A 164 -25.44 12.87 32.51
N VAL A 165 -26.43 12.04 32.19
CA VAL A 165 -27.75 12.04 32.85
C VAL A 165 -27.59 11.45 34.25
N LYS A 166 -28.03 12.17 35.29
CA LYS A 166 -27.91 11.74 36.69
C LYS A 166 -29.26 11.66 37.36
N ASP A 167 -29.39 10.71 38.29
CA ASP A 167 -30.56 10.68 39.17
C ASP A 167 -30.59 11.90 40.12
N THR A 168 -31.75 12.16 40.69
CA THR A 168 -31.98 13.31 41.56
C THR A 168 -31.51 13.09 42.99
N VAL A 169 -31.42 11.84 43.45
CA VAL A 169 -31.28 11.44 44.86
C VAL A 169 -29.82 11.17 45.24
N HIS A 170 -29.19 10.20 44.57
CA HIS A 170 -27.82 9.72 44.81
C HIS A 170 -26.81 10.26 43.80
N LYS A 171 -27.27 10.97 42.75
CA LYS A 171 -26.44 11.51 41.67
C LYS A 171 -25.68 10.44 40.87
N HIS A 172 -26.14 9.18 40.88
CA HIS A 172 -25.59 8.17 40.00
C HIS A 172 -26.00 8.45 38.55
N SER A 173 -25.13 8.09 37.61
CA SER A 173 -25.41 8.28 36.19
C SER A 173 -26.45 7.28 35.69
N LEU A 174 -27.13 7.61 34.59
CA LEU A 174 -27.99 6.67 33.88
C LEU A 174 -27.19 5.47 33.40
N LEU A 175 -25.90 5.64 33.08
CA LEU A 175 -25.00 4.53 32.77
C LEU A 175 -24.87 3.54 33.95
N HIS A 176 -24.73 4.04 35.18
CA HIS A 176 -24.65 3.18 36.36
C HIS A 176 -25.91 2.33 36.52
N HIS A 177 -27.08 2.96 36.44
CA HIS A 177 -28.37 2.28 36.52
C HIS A 177 -28.57 1.30 35.36
N LEU A 178 -28.17 1.68 34.15
CA LEU A 178 -28.22 0.83 32.95
C LEU A 178 -27.37 -0.43 33.13
N CYS A 179 -26.11 -0.29 33.57
CA CYS A 179 -25.24 -1.45 33.82
C CYS A 179 -25.86 -2.39 34.86
N HIS A 180 -26.42 -1.86 35.94
CA HIS A 180 -27.07 -2.67 36.97
C HIS A 180 -28.28 -3.45 36.42
N MET A 181 -29.19 -2.78 35.72
CA MET A 181 -30.35 -3.41 35.12
C MET A 181 -29.99 -4.43 34.04
N VAL A 182 -28.92 -4.20 33.27
CA VAL A 182 -28.45 -5.17 32.28
C VAL A 182 -27.91 -6.43 32.98
N MET A 183 -27.14 -6.29 34.04
CA MET A 183 -26.62 -7.43 34.81
C MET A 183 -27.74 -8.25 35.47
N GLU A 184 -28.82 -7.61 35.93
CA GLU A 184 -29.96 -8.30 36.53
C GLU A 184 -30.86 -9.00 35.50
N ASN A 185 -31.18 -8.32 34.39
CA ASN A 185 -32.15 -8.82 33.41
C ASN A 185 -31.52 -9.70 32.32
N PHE A 186 -30.20 -9.58 32.11
CA PHE A 186 -29.45 -10.34 31.11
C PHE A 186 -28.23 -10.99 31.80
N PRO A 187 -28.42 -12.05 32.60
CA PRO A 187 -27.32 -12.70 33.33
C PRO A 187 -26.26 -13.34 32.42
N ASP A 188 -26.61 -13.64 31.16
CA ASP A 188 -25.68 -14.11 30.13
C ASP A 188 -24.86 -12.97 29.49
N SER A 189 -25.06 -11.72 29.93
CA SER A 189 -24.28 -10.58 29.45
C SER A 189 -22.84 -10.64 29.96
N THR A 190 -21.95 -10.11 29.16
CA THR A 190 -20.50 -10.22 29.30
C THR A 190 -19.85 -8.83 29.25
N ASP A 191 -18.52 -8.77 29.32
CA ASP A 191 -17.79 -7.53 29.07
C ASP A 191 -17.88 -7.15 27.58
N LEU A 192 -18.75 -6.18 27.27
CA LEU A 192 -18.92 -5.67 25.90
C LEU A 192 -17.59 -5.17 25.31
N TYR A 193 -16.72 -4.57 26.12
CA TYR A 193 -15.45 -4.01 25.63
C TYR A 193 -14.55 -5.11 25.03
N SER A 194 -14.47 -6.25 25.69
CA SER A 194 -13.74 -7.42 25.19
C SER A 194 -14.34 -8.01 23.91
N GLU A 195 -15.64 -7.83 23.66
CA GLU A 195 -16.33 -8.41 22.50
C GLU A 195 -16.24 -7.55 21.24
N ILE A 196 -16.02 -6.23 21.36
CA ILE A 196 -16.07 -5.29 20.23
C ILE A 196 -14.70 -4.86 19.70
N GLY A 197 -13.65 -5.66 19.94
CA GLY A 197 -12.27 -5.29 19.56
C GLY A 197 -12.07 -4.93 18.09
N ALA A 198 -12.81 -5.56 17.16
CA ALA A 198 -12.78 -5.21 15.74
C ALA A 198 -13.36 -3.80 15.48
N VAL A 199 -14.44 -3.42 16.18
CA VAL A 199 -15.03 -2.08 16.12
C VAL A 199 -14.05 -1.03 16.62
N THR A 200 -13.31 -1.32 17.71
CA THR A 200 -12.29 -0.41 18.25
C THR A 200 -11.10 -0.18 17.32
N ARG A 201 -10.74 -1.19 16.51
CA ARG A 201 -9.70 -1.03 15.49
C ARG A 201 -10.23 -0.23 14.30
N ALA A 202 -11.41 -0.60 13.79
CA ALA A 202 -12.07 0.09 12.69
C ALA A 202 -12.35 1.58 13.00
N SER A 203 -12.67 1.93 14.25
CA SER A 203 -12.94 3.32 14.64
C SER A 203 -11.74 4.25 14.57
N LYS A 204 -10.53 3.72 14.40
CA LYS A 204 -9.27 4.49 14.29
C LYS A 204 -8.83 4.70 12.84
N VAL A 205 -9.57 4.12 11.90
CA VAL A 205 -9.24 4.15 10.47
C VAL A 205 -9.83 5.40 9.84
N ASP A 206 -9.03 6.10 9.05
CA ASP A 206 -9.52 7.11 8.11
C ASP A 206 -9.95 6.40 6.82
N PHE A 207 -11.26 6.24 6.63
CA PHE A 207 -11.82 5.54 5.48
C PHE A 207 -11.75 6.35 4.18
N ASP A 208 -11.60 7.68 4.26
CA ASP A 208 -11.40 8.52 3.07
C ASP A 208 -9.97 8.33 2.53
N GLU A 209 -8.98 8.31 3.43
CA GLU A 209 -7.60 7.97 3.07
C GLU A 209 -7.50 6.54 2.53
N LEU A 210 -8.17 5.58 3.19
CA LEU A 210 -8.22 4.18 2.76
C LEU A 210 -8.77 4.04 1.34
N ALA A 211 -9.87 4.73 1.02
CA ALA A 211 -10.46 4.74 -0.31
C ALA A 211 -9.51 5.35 -1.36
N GLY A 212 -8.80 6.42 -1.00
CA GLY A 212 -7.76 7.01 -1.84
C GLY A 212 -6.62 6.03 -2.13
N ASN A 213 -6.16 5.29 -1.12
CA ASN A 213 -5.11 4.28 -1.26
C ASN A 213 -5.56 3.10 -2.15
N LEU A 214 -6.80 2.64 -1.99
CA LEU A 214 -7.41 1.62 -2.85
C LEU A 214 -7.45 2.06 -4.31
N HIS A 215 -7.92 3.28 -4.58
CA HIS A 215 -7.94 3.83 -5.93
C HIS A 215 -6.52 3.92 -6.53
N LYS A 216 -5.54 4.37 -5.74
CA LYS A 216 -4.15 4.44 -6.17
C LYS A 216 -3.60 3.08 -6.57
N ILE A 217 -3.80 2.03 -5.76
CA ILE A 217 -3.37 0.67 -6.12
C ILE A 217 -4.08 0.17 -7.37
N GLU A 218 -5.37 0.47 -7.55
CA GLU A 218 -6.11 0.09 -8.75
C GLU A 218 -5.49 0.70 -10.02
N VAL A 219 -5.15 1.99 -9.97
CA VAL A 219 -4.49 2.70 -11.07
C VAL A 219 -3.09 2.15 -11.32
N GLU A 220 -2.29 1.94 -10.27
CA GLU A 220 -0.95 1.38 -10.38
C GLU A 220 -0.97 -0.06 -10.94
N CYS A 221 -1.95 -0.87 -10.53
CA CYS A 221 -2.16 -2.22 -11.03
C CYS A 221 -2.47 -2.20 -12.53
N LYS A 222 -3.39 -1.34 -12.99
CA LYS A 222 -3.68 -1.14 -14.42
C LYS A 222 -2.43 -0.72 -15.21
N ALA A 223 -1.66 0.24 -14.68
CA ALA A 223 -0.41 0.67 -15.32
C ALA A 223 0.63 -0.47 -15.38
N SER A 224 0.70 -1.30 -14.33
CA SER A 224 1.61 -2.45 -14.27
C SER A 224 1.31 -3.50 -15.35
N PHE A 225 0.02 -3.69 -15.69
CA PHE A 225 -0.40 -4.53 -16.81
C PHE A 225 0.14 -3.99 -18.14
N ASP A 226 0.08 -2.68 -18.35
CA ASP A 226 0.58 -2.08 -19.59
C ASP A 226 2.11 -2.17 -19.70
N TYR A 227 2.84 -1.97 -18.60
CA TYR A 227 4.28 -2.22 -18.55
C TYR A 227 4.61 -3.67 -18.89
N LEU A 228 3.85 -4.62 -18.34
CA LEU A 228 4.03 -6.03 -18.63
C LEU A 228 3.77 -6.38 -20.10
N LYS A 229 2.73 -5.81 -20.72
CA LYS A 229 2.43 -5.98 -22.16
C LYS A 229 3.60 -5.51 -23.02
N VAL A 230 4.18 -4.34 -22.72
CA VAL A 230 5.31 -3.78 -23.46
C VAL A 230 6.54 -4.70 -23.35
N ILE A 231 6.86 -5.16 -22.14
CA ILE A 231 7.98 -6.10 -21.91
C ILE A 231 7.78 -7.43 -22.65
N ILE A 232 6.55 -7.95 -22.70
CA ILE A 232 6.24 -9.21 -23.40
C ILE A 232 6.41 -9.03 -24.92
N LYS A 233 5.92 -7.92 -25.49
CA LYS A 233 6.05 -7.63 -26.93
C LYS A 233 7.50 -7.61 -27.38
N HIS A 234 8.40 -6.98 -26.61
CA HIS A 234 9.81 -6.86 -26.98
C HIS A 234 10.56 -8.19 -26.90
N ASP A 235 10.29 -9.02 -25.90
CA ASP A 235 11.10 -10.22 -25.62
C ASP A 235 10.65 -11.48 -26.38
N GLY A 236 9.54 -11.44 -27.12
CA GLY A 236 9.07 -12.53 -28.01
C GLY A 236 8.62 -13.84 -27.34
N THR A 237 8.91 -14.08 -26.05
CA THR A 237 8.50 -15.26 -25.28
C THR A 237 8.12 -14.96 -23.84
N LEU A 238 7.05 -15.63 -23.37
CA LEU A 238 6.64 -15.72 -21.97
C LEU A 238 7.63 -16.62 -21.21
N THR A 239 8.71 -16.06 -20.69
CA THR A 239 9.59 -16.78 -19.75
C THR A 239 8.84 -17.08 -18.45
N ASN A 240 9.22 -18.14 -17.71
CA ASN A 240 8.56 -18.54 -16.46
C ASN A 240 8.43 -17.39 -15.43
N LEU A 241 9.40 -16.47 -15.41
CA LEU A 241 9.40 -15.29 -14.56
C LEU A 241 8.26 -14.31 -14.93
N LYS A 242 7.95 -14.18 -16.23
CA LYS A 242 6.80 -13.41 -16.73
C LYS A 242 5.48 -14.08 -16.42
N VAL A 243 5.39 -15.41 -16.49
CA VAL A 243 4.17 -16.14 -16.09
C VAL A 243 3.89 -15.96 -14.60
N LYS A 244 4.90 -16.00 -13.73
CA LYS A 244 4.76 -15.74 -12.29
C LYS A 244 4.35 -14.29 -11.99
N ASN A 245 4.94 -13.32 -12.69
CA ASN A 245 4.57 -11.91 -12.55
C ASN A 245 3.18 -11.61 -13.13
N LEU A 246 2.80 -12.24 -14.24
CA LEU A 246 1.46 -12.15 -14.82
C LEU A 246 0.42 -12.74 -13.85
N LYS A 247 0.72 -13.88 -13.21
CA LYS A 247 -0.12 -14.45 -12.14
C LYS A 247 -0.27 -13.51 -10.94
N TYR A 248 0.80 -12.83 -10.52
CA TYR A 248 0.74 -11.85 -9.42
C TYR A 248 -0.16 -10.67 -9.76
N VAL A 249 0.02 -10.08 -10.94
CA VAL A 249 -0.75 -8.93 -11.41
C VAL A 249 -2.21 -9.34 -11.73
N LEU A 250 -2.45 -10.57 -12.19
CA LEU A 250 -3.79 -11.16 -12.34
C LEU A 250 -4.44 -11.55 -11.00
N ALA A 251 -3.68 -11.90 -9.96
CA ALA A 251 -4.20 -12.18 -8.61
C ALA A 251 -4.49 -10.88 -7.83
N ALA A 252 -3.77 -9.81 -8.13
CA ALA A 252 -3.99 -8.48 -7.56
C ALA A 252 -5.38 -7.93 -7.88
N LEU A 253 -5.89 -8.15 -9.11
CA LEU A 253 -7.21 -7.68 -9.54
C LEU A 253 -8.37 -8.25 -8.70
N PRO A 254 -8.51 -9.59 -8.55
CA PRO A 254 -9.50 -10.18 -7.65
C PRO A 254 -9.32 -9.79 -6.19
N ALA A 255 -8.09 -9.61 -5.70
CA ALA A 255 -7.84 -9.17 -4.33
C ALA A 255 -8.38 -7.74 -4.11
N ILE A 256 -8.03 -6.80 -4.99
CA ILE A 256 -8.55 -5.42 -4.99
C ILE A 256 -10.08 -5.42 -5.09
N ILE A 257 -10.66 -6.21 -5.99
CA ILE A 257 -12.11 -6.36 -6.14
C ILE A 257 -12.73 -6.91 -4.85
N SER A 258 -12.17 -7.97 -4.27
CA SER A 258 -12.69 -8.58 -3.05
C SER A 258 -12.70 -7.61 -1.88
N VAL A 259 -11.68 -6.75 -1.80
CA VAL A 259 -11.54 -5.66 -0.83
C VAL A 259 -12.59 -4.58 -1.10
N SER A 260 -12.81 -4.17 -2.37
CA SER A 260 -13.82 -3.17 -2.74
C SER A 260 -15.28 -3.59 -2.52
N TYR A 261 -15.58 -4.90 -2.45
CA TYR A 261 -16.94 -5.43 -2.31
C TYR A 261 -17.25 -6.02 -0.92
N THR A 262 -16.32 -5.92 0.03
CA THR A 262 -16.55 -6.22 1.46
C THR A 262 -16.92 -4.99 2.26
#